data_AF-A0A1G6DRK1-F1
#
_entry.id   AF-A0A1G6DRK1-F1
#
_cell.length_a   1.000
_cell.length_b   1.000
_cell.length_c   1.000
_cell.angle_alpha   90.00
_cell.angle_beta   90.00
_cell.angle_gamma   90.00
#
_symmetry.space_group_name_H-M   'P 1'
#
loop_
_entity.id
_entity.type
_entity.pdbx_description
1 polymer ?
#
loop_
_entity_poly.entity_id
_entity_poly.type
_entity_poly.pdbx_seq_one_letter_code
_entity_poly.pdbx_strand_id
1 'polypeptide(L)'
;MGLFDKKKTEENIAVEDTDVTSTVDAGRRFHVLIEGVTSMLDGNGSIVTGQLFGKIAKGDKVYVCMAATQPIQCEVQAIEATVDGRSTIVNEAEDTAVSLQLTLPDDANVKKYAIVTNIAPQEKLDPKVSVENPALAGIINGLQVHAEDNVFHAAVAYWVSHARFITPIKMDIAPEVNEQGVAVIKKDTKIGFYMLKSTVKLAGTPEGSESMVLPLFTDWTSLRNWEGLAKNGERIHTQVLTFQDVYAMLKRGGAYAGIAINPFNKIPCTLPVPYLDTITGTPGYQAEFGPKNPAPEGQANVQEQKIKAGQKILLGVPKVCEENDAIRQKLVEYGQSHQEIHSISFLTKIEEETKVVRHLVVLEFPQDYAKDDMKGHMEAIYQELNPLAHEITQIEYAIKGSIPAIDDVVNQHQEQMLIYTK
;
A
#
# COMPACT_ATOMS: atom_id res chain seq x y z
N MET A 1 -59.67 -29.19 3.68
CA MET A 1 -59.60 -27.99 2.81
C MET A 1 -59.07 -26.87 3.67
N GLY A 2 -57.93 -26.23 3.44
CA GLY A 2 -56.98 -26.31 2.35
C GLY A 2 -55.96 -25.19 2.54
N LEU A 3 -54.71 -25.49 2.16
CA LEU A 3 -53.73 -24.58 1.57
C LEU A 3 -53.54 -23.20 2.24
N PHE A 4 -52.41 -22.99 2.91
CA PHE A 4 -51.22 -22.49 2.22
C PHE A 4 -50.05 -22.34 3.21
N ASP A 5 -49.00 -23.12 2.93
CA ASP A 5 -47.62 -22.75 3.22
C ASP A 5 -47.38 -21.27 2.94
N LYS A 6 -46.83 -20.55 3.91
CA LYS A 6 -45.96 -19.40 3.61
C LYS A 6 -44.58 -19.72 4.14
N LYS A 7 -43.77 -20.28 3.22
CA LYS A 7 -42.31 -20.20 3.23
C LYS A 7 -41.89 -18.84 3.78
N LYS A 8 -41.07 -18.83 4.83
CA LYS A 8 -40.17 -17.71 5.12
C LYS A 8 -39.24 -17.60 3.92
N THR A 9 -39.47 -16.64 3.05
CA THR A 9 -38.45 -16.20 2.11
C THR A 9 -37.39 -15.51 2.96
N GLU A 10 -36.27 -16.17 3.22
CA GLU A 10 -35.04 -15.49 3.58
C GLU A 10 -34.64 -14.66 2.36
N GLU A 11 -35.10 -13.41 2.30
CA GLU A 11 -34.58 -12.44 1.36
C GLU A 11 -33.20 -12.02 1.86
N ASN A 12 -32.18 -12.79 1.45
CA ASN A 12 -30.79 -12.36 1.49
C ASN A 12 -30.65 -11.14 0.57
N ILE A 13 -30.59 -9.97 1.16
CA ILE A 13 -30.32 -8.72 0.46
C ILE A 13 -28.83 -8.72 0.08
N ALA A 14 -28.56 -8.61 -1.22
CA ALA A 14 -27.21 -8.60 -1.75
C ALA A 14 -26.49 -7.30 -1.39
N VAL A 15 -25.35 -7.41 -0.70
CA VAL A 15 -24.32 -6.38 -0.72
C VAL A 15 -23.70 -6.45 -2.12
N GLU A 16 -24.26 -5.69 -3.05
CA GLU A 16 -23.81 -5.66 -4.44
C GLU A 16 -22.41 -5.05 -4.50
N ASP A 17 -21.48 -5.89 -4.91
CA ASP A 17 -20.18 -5.49 -5.38
C ASP A 17 -20.34 -5.02 -6.83
N THR A 18 -19.94 -3.79 -7.14
CA THR A 18 -19.98 -3.23 -8.49
C THR A 18 -18.78 -3.65 -9.35
N ASP A 19 -17.90 -4.53 -8.84
CA ASP A 19 -16.75 -5.06 -9.54
C ASP A 19 -17.15 -5.89 -10.78
N VAL A 20 -16.54 -5.56 -11.91
CA VAL A 20 -16.76 -6.23 -13.21
C VAL A 20 -15.82 -7.44 -13.38
N THR A 21 -14.98 -7.73 -12.39
CA THR A 21 -13.88 -8.71 -12.50
C THR A 21 -13.70 -9.58 -11.25
N SER A 22 -14.73 -10.33 -10.84
CA SER A 22 -14.57 -11.38 -9.81
C SER A 22 -13.71 -12.55 -10.36
N THR A 23 -12.38 -12.44 -10.24
CA THR A 23 -11.44 -13.48 -10.73
C THR A 23 -11.09 -14.54 -9.67
N VAL A 24 -11.47 -14.33 -8.41
CA VAL A 24 -11.19 -15.26 -7.29
C VAL A 24 -12.50 -15.80 -6.72
N ASP A 25 -12.65 -17.13 -6.74
CA ASP A 25 -13.74 -17.82 -6.04
C ASP A 25 -13.65 -17.54 -4.54
N ALA A 26 -14.65 -16.82 -4.00
CA ALA A 26 -14.71 -16.43 -2.59
C ALA A 26 -14.62 -17.65 -1.64
N GLY A 27 -15.07 -18.82 -2.08
CA GLY A 27 -14.98 -20.08 -1.32
C GLY A 27 -13.59 -20.71 -1.28
N ARG A 28 -12.62 -20.20 -2.06
CA ARG A 28 -11.23 -20.69 -2.11
C ARG A 28 -10.20 -19.67 -1.63
N ARG A 29 -10.62 -18.55 -1.03
CA ARG A 29 -9.68 -17.56 -0.48
C ARG A 29 -8.88 -18.19 0.66
N PHE A 30 -7.56 -17.97 0.66
CA PHE A 30 -6.72 -18.39 1.77
C PHE A 30 -5.55 -17.45 2.02
N HIS A 31 -5.03 -17.55 3.23
CA HIS A 31 -3.81 -16.89 3.68
C HIS A 31 -2.97 -17.88 4.48
N VAL A 32 -1.66 -17.87 4.27
CA VAL A 32 -0.69 -18.55 5.14
C VAL A 32 0.20 -17.50 5.78
N LEU A 33 0.15 -17.43 7.10
CA LEU A 33 1.07 -16.61 7.88
C LEU A 33 2.38 -17.37 8.07
N ILE A 34 3.46 -16.91 7.45
CA ILE A 34 4.77 -17.57 7.56
C ILE A 34 5.38 -17.31 8.93
N GLU A 35 5.74 -18.37 9.64
CA GLU A 35 6.33 -18.35 10.97
C GLU A 35 7.80 -18.80 10.97
N GLY A 36 8.19 -19.58 9.95
CA GLY A 36 9.56 -20.05 9.77
C GLY A 36 9.90 -20.31 8.32
N VAL A 37 11.17 -20.14 7.98
CA VAL A 37 11.73 -20.43 6.65
C VAL A 37 12.96 -21.30 6.84
N THR A 38 13.02 -22.43 6.15
CA THR A 38 14.14 -23.38 6.24
C THR A 38 14.61 -23.72 4.83
N SER A 39 15.92 -23.69 4.61
CA SER A 39 16.51 -24.11 3.34
C SER A 39 16.47 -25.64 3.21
N MET A 40 16.23 -26.14 2.00
CA MET A 40 16.33 -27.56 1.73
C MET A 40 17.78 -28.04 1.90
N LEU A 41 17.94 -29.31 2.32
CA LEU A 41 19.25 -29.92 2.61
C LEU A 41 20.17 -30.02 1.39
N ASP A 42 19.60 -30.06 0.18
CA ASP A 42 20.34 -30.04 -1.09
C ASP A 42 20.70 -28.62 -1.55
N GLY A 43 20.35 -27.60 -0.77
CA GLY A 43 20.60 -26.19 -1.07
C GLY A 43 19.66 -25.59 -2.12
N ASN A 44 18.76 -26.38 -2.72
CA ASN A 44 17.90 -25.96 -3.81
C ASN A 44 16.46 -25.75 -3.31
N GLY A 45 16.18 -24.53 -2.87
CA GLY A 45 14.84 -24.09 -2.50
C GLY A 45 14.64 -23.89 -1.00
N SER A 46 13.51 -23.25 -0.68
CA SER A 46 13.10 -22.94 0.69
C SER A 46 11.76 -23.60 1.01
N ILE A 47 11.69 -24.24 2.17
CA ILE A 47 10.44 -24.66 2.79
C ILE A 47 9.97 -23.54 3.70
N VAL A 48 8.75 -23.07 3.49
CA VAL A 48 8.11 -22.07 4.36
C VAL A 48 7.11 -22.77 5.26
N THR A 49 7.14 -22.47 6.54
CA THR A 49 6.26 -23.05 7.56
C THR A 49 5.37 -21.97 8.13
N GLY A 50 4.12 -22.29 8.42
CA GLY A 50 3.18 -21.30 8.91
C GLY A 50 1.78 -21.84 9.18
N GLN A 51 0.91 -20.94 9.60
CA GLN A 51 -0.49 -21.24 9.86
C GLN A 51 -1.35 -20.89 8.65
N LEU A 52 -2.10 -21.86 8.11
CA LEU A 52 -3.09 -21.66 7.06
C LEU A 52 -4.43 -21.23 7.65
N PHE A 53 -5.07 -20.29 6.96
CA PHE A 53 -6.45 -19.86 7.15
C PHE A 53 -7.17 -19.92 5.79
N GLY A 54 -8.23 -20.71 5.69
CA GLY A 54 -8.87 -21.08 4.43
C GLY A 54 -8.32 -22.39 3.86
N LYS A 55 -8.58 -22.64 2.58
CA LYS A 55 -8.25 -23.90 1.90
C LYS A 55 -7.20 -23.71 0.82
N ILE A 56 -6.11 -24.47 0.88
CA ILE A 56 -5.02 -24.48 -0.11
C ILE A 56 -4.95 -25.83 -0.82
N ALA A 57 -4.60 -25.82 -2.10
CA ALA A 57 -4.34 -27.01 -2.89
C ALA A 57 -2.98 -26.97 -3.59
N LYS A 58 -2.39 -28.14 -3.80
CA LYS A 58 -1.20 -28.29 -4.64
C LYS A 58 -1.50 -27.78 -6.05
N GLY A 59 -0.56 -27.02 -6.62
CA GLY A 59 -0.69 -26.37 -7.92
C GLY A 59 -1.40 -25.02 -7.88
N ASP A 60 -1.84 -24.54 -6.71
CA ASP A 60 -2.39 -23.18 -6.60
C ASP A 60 -1.32 -22.14 -6.94
N LYS A 61 -1.70 -21.17 -7.77
CA LYS A 61 -0.94 -19.94 -8.03
C LYS A 61 -1.15 -18.99 -6.86
N VAL A 62 -0.05 -18.49 -6.32
CA VAL A 62 -0.03 -17.69 -5.09
C VAL A 62 0.91 -16.50 -5.20
N TYR A 63 0.68 -15.55 -4.30
CA TYR A 63 1.49 -14.37 -4.08
C TYR A 63 2.13 -14.45 -2.70
N VAL A 64 3.44 -14.27 -2.63
CA VAL A 64 4.17 -14.10 -1.38
C VAL A 64 4.35 -12.60 -1.14
N CYS A 65 3.64 -12.08 -0.16
CA CYS A 65 3.60 -10.67 0.21
C CYS A 65 4.54 -10.42 1.39
N MET A 66 5.50 -9.51 1.21
CA MET A 66 6.40 -9.05 2.26
C MET A 66 6.42 -7.53 2.32
N ALA A 67 6.68 -6.99 3.50
CA ALA A 67 6.75 -5.56 3.70
C ALA A 67 7.87 -4.93 2.85
N ALA A 68 7.56 -3.82 2.19
CA ALA A 68 8.47 -3.02 1.37
C ALA A 68 9.11 -3.75 0.18
N THR A 69 8.52 -4.85 -0.28
CA THR A 69 8.97 -5.57 -1.48
C THR A 69 7.80 -5.88 -2.40
N GLN A 70 8.05 -5.97 -3.70
CA GLN A 70 7.04 -6.44 -4.64
C GLN A 70 6.60 -7.88 -4.30
N PRO A 71 5.30 -8.20 -4.42
CA PRO A 71 4.81 -9.56 -4.23
C PRO A 71 5.44 -10.53 -5.23
N ILE A 72 5.90 -11.68 -4.75
CA ILE A 72 6.46 -12.72 -5.61
C ILE A 72 5.33 -13.66 -6.04
N GLN A 73 5.13 -13.81 -7.36
CA GLN A 73 4.20 -14.80 -7.90
C GLN A 73 4.89 -16.16 -8.01
N CYS A 74 4.27 -17.20 -7.45
CA CYS A 74 4.77 -18.57 -7.51
C CYS A 74 3.63 -19.59 -7.43
N GLU A 75 3.97 -20.88 -7.45
CA GLU A 75 3.06 -22.00 -7.36
C GLU A 75 3.38 -22.90 -6.15
N VAL A 76 2.35 -23.49 -5.56
CA VAL A 76 2.47 -24.48 -4.48
C VAL A 76 2.86 -25.85 -5.06
N GLN A 77 4.09 -26.29 -4.85
CA GLN A 77 4.58 -27.59 -5.36
C GLN A 77 4.22 -28.77 -4.44
N ALA A 78 4.28 -28.55 -3.13
CA ALA A 78 3.97 -29.56 -2.13
C ALA A 78 3.43 -28.91 -0.87
N ILE A 79 2.53 -29.61 -0.20
CA ILE A 79 1.93 -29.23 1.08
C ILE A 79 2.19 -30.39 2.03
N GLU A 80 2.84 -30.11 3.14
CA GLU A 80 2.86 -30.98 4.30
C GLU A 80 1.95 -30.33 5.35
N ALA A 81 0.94 -31.06 5.83
CA ALA A 81 -0.02 -30.57 6.80
C ALA A 81 -0.02 -31.44 8.05
N THR A 82 -0.40 -30.86 9.19
CA THR A 82 -0.63 -31.63 10.42
C THR A 82 -1.99 -32.31 10.34
N VAL A 83 -1.98 -33.65 10.22
CA VAL A 83 -3.17 -34.51 10.22
C VAL A 83 -3.05 -35.50 11.38
N ASP A 84 -4.04 -35.53 12.27
CA ASP A 84 -4.04 -36.38 13.48
C ASP A 84 -2.76 -36.27 14.33
N GLY A 85 -2.19 -35.05 14.40
CA GLY A 85 -0.97 -34.76 15.16
C GLY A 85 0.33 -35.24 14.50
N ARG A 86 0.29 -35.64 13.22
CA ARG A 86 1.47 -36.02 12.43
C ARG A 86 1.55 -35.19 11.16
N SER A 87 2.77 -34.82 10.77
CA SER A 87 3.01 -34.15 9.48
C SER A 87 2.91 -35.16 8.34
N THR A 88 2.10 -34.88 7.33
CA THR A 88 1.90 -35.74 6.14
C THR A 88 1.78 -34.90 4.89
N ILE A 89 2.37 -35.38 3.79
CA ILE A 89 2.23 -34.74 2.47
C ILE A 89 0.82 -34.97 1.94
N VAL A 90 0.13 -33.88 1.61
CA VAL A 90 -1.27 -33.87 1.16
C VAL A 90 -1.43 -33.07 -0.13
N ASN A 91 -2.53 -33.29 -0.85
CA ASN A 91 -2.88 -32.49 -2.02
C ASN A 91 -3.69 -31.24 -1.66
N GLU A 92 -4.34 -31.22 -0.49
CA GLU A 92 -5.12 -30.11 0.02
C GLU A 92 -5.00 -30.04 1.54
N ALA A 93 -5.09 -28.83 2.09
CA ALA A 93 -5.15 -28.56 3.52
C ALA A 93 -6.12 -27.42 3.81
N GLU A 94 -6.66 -27.38 5.02
CA GLU A 94 -7.61 -26.35 5.47
C GLU A 94 -7.38 -26.00 6.94
N ASP A 95 -7.34 -24.71 7.26
CA ASP A 95 -7.31 -24.16 8.64
C ASP A 95 -6.31 -24.88 9.59
N THR A 96 -5.08 -25.16 9.14
CA THR A 96 -4.09 -25.97 9.88
C THR A 96 -2.65 -25.46 9.73
N ALA A 97 -1.73 -25.96 10.55
CA ALA A 97 -0.30 -25.71 10.37
C ALA A 97 0.21 -26.47 9.13
N VAL A 98 0.95 -25.75 8.28
CA VAL A 98 1.47 -26.27 7.00
C VAL A 98 2.96 -25.95 6.81
N SER A 99 3.66 -26.85 6.13
CA SER A 99 4.94 -26.59 5.47
C SER A 99 4.72 -26.63 3.96
N LEU A 100 5.13 -25.58 3.26
CA LEU A 100 4.94 -25.43 1.82
C LEU A 100 6.28 -25.42 1.11
N GLN A 101 6.33 -26.16 0.01
CA GLN A 101 7.34 -25.98 -1.02
C GLN A 101 6.72 -25.11 -2.13
N LEU A 102 7.37 -23.98 -2.42
CA LEU A 102 6.92 -23.00 -3.39
C LEU A 102 7.93 -22.90 -4.54
N THR A 103 7.46 -22.59 -5.75
CA THR A 103 8.33 -22.27 -6.92
C THR A 103 8.95 -20.87 -6.80
N LEU A 104 9.68 -20.62 -5.71
CA LEU A 104 10.33 -19.34 -5.49
C LEU A 104 11.57 -19.19 -6.39
N PRO A 105 11.88 -17.96 -6.86
CA PRO A 105 13.18 -17.65 -7.44
C PRO A 105 14.33 -18.00 -6.47
N ASP A 106 15.50 -18.35 -7.00
CA ASP A 106 16.66 -18.75 -6.19
C ASP A 106 17.16 -17.63 -5.26
N ASP A 107 16.95 -16.37 -5.63
CA ASP A 107 17.30 -15.17 -4.85
C ASP A 107 16.18 -14.69 -3.91
N ALA A 108 15.04 -15.41 -3.87
CA ALA A 108 13.91 -15.04 -3.03
C ALA A 108 14.23 -15.22 -1.54
N ASN A 109 14.38 -14.09 -0.84
CA ASN A 109 14.58 -14.06 0.59
C ASN A 109 13.25 -13.89 1.34
N VAL A 110 12.50 -14.99 1.48
CA VAL A 110 11.22 -14.97 2.22
C VAL A 110 11.48 -14.75 3.71
N LYS A 111 10.78 -13.76 4.29
CA LYS A 111 10.92 -13.38 5.70
C LYS A 111 9.80 -13.97 6.56
N LYS A 112 10.09 -14.13 7.86
CA LYS A 112 9.06 -14.37 8.88
C LYS A 112 7.98 -13.28 8.79
N TYR A 113 6.73 -13.66 8.96
CA TYR A 113 5.53 -12.83 8.80
C TYR A 113 5.22 -12.35 7.38
N ALA A 114 5.87 -12.93 6.37
CA ALA A 114 5.35 -12.92 5.02
C ALA A 114 3.96 -13.58 4.96
N ILE A 115 3.14 -13.16 4.01
CA ILE A 115 1.82 -13.73 3.78
C ILE A 115 1.80 -14.40 2.42
N VAL A 116 1.47 -15.70 2.38
CA VAL A 116 1.16 -16.40 1.13
C VAL A 116 -0.35 -16.38 0.92
N THR A 117 -0.81 -16.01 -0.27
CA THR A 117 -2.25 -15.90 -0.57
C THR A 117 -2.53 -16.10 -2.05
N ASN A 118 -3.72 -16.59 -2.41
CA ASN A 118 -4.15 -16.69 -3.80
C ASN A 118 -4.82 -15.42 -4.34
N ILE A 119 -4.85 -14.35 -3.54
CA ILE A 119 -5.43 -13.06 -3.92
C ILE A 119 -4.30 -12.14 -4.39
N ALA A 120 -4.43 -11.60 -5.61
CA ALA A 120 -3.47 -10.64 -6.13
C ALA A 120 -3.48 -9.35 -5.31
N PRO A 121 -2.32 -8.87 -4.80
CA PRO A 121 -2.25 -7.57 -4.12
C PRO A 121 -2.57 -6.41 -5.07
N GLN A 122 -3.21 -5.38 -4.54
CA GLN A 122 -3.53 -4.17 -5.30
C GLN A 122 -2.50 -3.08 -5.04
N GLU A 123 -1.69 -2.77 -6.04
CA GLU A 123 -0.70 -1.70 -5.94
C GLU A 123 -1.34 -0.31 -6.06
N LYS A 124 -2.36 -0.17 -6.92
CA LYS A 124 -3.08 1.08 -7.18
C LYS A 124 -4.57 0.91 -6.99
N LEU A 125 -5.23 1.96 -6.51
CA LEU A 125 -6.69 2.00 -6.43
C LEU A 125 -7.25 2.14 -7.84
N ASP A 126 -7.92 1.08 -8.33
CA ASP A 126 -8.80 1.16 -9.49
C ASP A 126 -10.24 1.24 -8.98
N PRO A 127 -10.98 2.35 -9.21
CA PRO A 127 -12.37 2.49 -8.80
C PRO A 127 -13.32 1.42 -9.36
N LYS A 128 -12.89 0.69 -10.41
CA LYS A 128 -13.66 -0.39 -11.05
C LYS A 128 -13.41 -1.77 -10.45
N VAL A 129 -12.39 -1.90 -9.61
CA VAL A 129 -12.00 -3.18 -8.99
C VAL A 129 -12.28 -3.10 -7.49
N SER A 130 -12.81 -4.17 -6.93
CA SER A 130 -13.08 -4.28 -5.51
C SER A 130 -11.82 -4.13 -4.68
N VAL A 131 -11.86 -3.36 -3.61
CA VAL A 131 -10.70 -3.20 -2.72
C VAL A 131 -10.33 -4.54 -2.07
N GLU A 132 -9.06 -4.89 -2.14
CA GLU A 132 -8.49 -6.10 -1.51
C GLU A 132 -7.20 -5.76 -0.76
N ASN A 133 -7.09 -6.19 0.51
CA ASN A 133 -5.88 -6.07 1.31
C ASN A 133 -5.40 -7.46 1.77
N PRO A 134 -4.92 -8.32 0.87
CA PRO A 134 -4.73 -9.73 1.17
C PRO A 134 -3.61 -9.99 2.20
N ALA A 135 -2.56 -9.17 2.18
CA ALA A 135 -1.50 -9.24 3.19
C ALA A 135 -2.00 -8.80 4.58
N LEU A 136 -2.80 -7.73 4.66
CA LEU A 136 -3.42 -7.31 5.91
C LEU A 136 -4.41 -8.37 6.43
N ALA A 137 -5.25 -8.91 5.55
CA ALA A 137 -6.22 -9.95 5.90
C ALA A 137 -5.53 -11.22 6.44
N GLY A 138 -4.35 -11.56 5.93
CA GLY A 138 -3.53 -12.66 6.44
C GLY A 138 -2.86 -12.37 7.78
N ILE A 139 -2.15 -11.24 7.90
CA ILE A 139 -1.31 -10.94 9.08
C ILE A 139 -2.14 -10.79 10.36
N ILE A 140 -3.35 -10.23 10.27
CA ILE A 140 -4.20 -9.99 11.46
C ILE A 140 -4.66 -11.29 12.13
N ASN A 141 -4.65 -12.43 11.42
CA ASN A 141 -4.98 -13.72 12.03
C ASN A 141 -3.93 -14.17 13.06
N GLY A 142 -2.70 -13.67 12.95
CA GLY A 142 -1.62 -13.94 13.91
C GLY A 142 -1.66 -13.10 15.18
N LEU A 143 -2.57 -12.11 15.29
CA LEU A 143 -2.48 -11.07 16.32
C LEU A 143 -2.54 -11.61 17.74
N GLN A 144 -3.34 -12.66 17.98
CA GLN A 144 -3.46 -13.26 19.31
C GLN A 144 -2.27 -14.13 19.68
N VAL A 145 -1.68 -14.83 18.71
CA VAL A 145 -0.59 -15.80 18.91
C VAL A 145 0.76 -15.09 19.04
N HIS A 146 0.97 -14.03 18.26
CA HIS A 146 2.25 -13.31 18.15
C HIS A 146 2.23 -11.93 18.82
N ALA A 147 1.33 -11.72 19.79
CA ALA A 147 1.11 -10.45 20.48
C ALA A 147 2.33 -9.92 21.27
N GLU A 148 3.32 -10.76 21.55
CA GLU A 148 4.55 -10.37 22.25
C GLU A 148 5.74 -10.18 21.31
N ASP A 149 5.60 -10.43 20.00
CA ASP A 149 6.69 -10.32 19.04
C ASP A 149 6.71 -8.93 18.38
N ASN A 150 7.77 -8.17 18.65
CA ASN A 150 7.98 -6.84 18.08
C ASN A 150 8.13 -6.86 16.54
N VAL A 151 8.71 -7.92 15.97
CA VAL A 151 8.85 -8.08 14.52
C VAL A 151 7.47 -8.30 13.89
N PHE A 152 6.59 -9.02 14.58
CA PHE A 152 5.20 -9.19 14.15
C PHE A 152 4.45 -7.86 14.19
N HIS A 153 4.57 -7.09 15.27
CA HIS A 153 3.96 -5.77 15.35
C HIS A 153 4.49 -4.79 14.29
N ALA A 154 5.77 -4.87 13.92
CA ALA A 154 6.31 -4.08 12.81
C ALA A 154 5.65 -4.47 11.47
N ALA A 155 5.42 -5.76 11.22
CA ALA A 155 4.72 -6.23 10.03
C ALA A 155 3.25 -5.80 10.01
N VAL A 156 2.54 -5.90 11.14
CA VAL A 156 1.16 -5.40 11.28
C VAL A 156 1.11 -3.89 11.03
N ALA A 157 2.01 -3.12 11.65
CA ALA A 157 2.08 -1.67 11.49
C ALA A 157 2.27 -1.28 10.02
N TYR A 158 3.16 -1.97 9.31
CA TYR A 158 3.38 -1.77 7.88
C TYR A 158 2.11 -2.03 7.06
N TRP A 159 1.49 -3.20 7.22
CA TRP A 159 0.30 -3.53 6.43
C TRP A 159 -0.90 -2.66 6.76
N VAL A 160 -1.08 -2.29 8.03
CA VAL A 160 -2.15 -1.38 8.46
C VAL A 160 -1.94 0.03 7.89
N SER A 161 -0.71 0.56 7.90
CA SER A 161 -0.45 1.92 7.41
C SER A 161 -0.60 2.08 5.89
N HIS A 162 -0.46 0.99 5.14
CA HIS A 162 -0.59 0.95 3.68
C HIS A 162 -1.98 0.53 3.20
N ALA A 163 -2.87 0.14 4.12
CA ALA A 163 -4.16 -0.41 3.77
C ALA A 163 -5.17 0.64 3.31
N ARG A 164 -6.12 0.17 2.50
CA ARG A 164 -7.33 0.88 2.13
C ARG A 164 -8.53 0.10 2.65
N PHE A 165 -9.30 0.69 3.53
CA PHE A 165 -10.39 0.00 4.22
C PHE A 165 -11.72 0.31 3.56
N ILE A 166 -12.57 -0.69 3.44
CA ILE A 166 -13.98 -0.50 3.17
C ILE A 166 -14.66 -0.23 4.53
N THR A 167 -15.48 0.82 4.61
CA THR A 167 -16.31 1.07 5.79
C THR A 167 -17.74 1.40 5.34
N PRO A 168 -18.78 0.80 5.95
CA PRO A 168 -20.14 1.19 5.64
C PRO A 168 -20.41 2.59 6.19
N ILE A 169 -21.23 3.34 5.45
CA ILE A 169 -21.64 4.70 5.78
C ILE A 169 -23.15 4.84 5.67
N LYS A 170 -23.70 5.81 6.40
CA LYS A 170 -25.06 6.30 6.23
C LYS A 170 -25.02 7.66 5.56
N MET A 171 -25.91 7.88 4.62
CA MET A 171 -26.08 9.16 3.95
C MET A 171 -27.51 9.64 4.20
N ASP A 172 -27.68 10.91 4.54
CA ASP A 172 -29.02 11.51 4.67
C ASP A 172 -29.69 11.77 3.31
N ILE A 173 -28.88 11.91 2.26
CA ILE A 173 -29.30 12.03 0.87
C ILE A 173 -28.66 10.89 0.06
N ALA A 174 -29.50 10.08 -0.60
CA ALA A 174 -29.02 9.01 -1.46
C ALA A 174 -28.25 9.60 -2.67
N PRO A 175 -27.09 9.02 -3.05
CA PRO A 175 -26.33 9.45 -4.21
C PRO A 175 -27.11 9.17 -5.51
N GLU A 176 -27.03 10.09 -6.46
CA GLU A 176 -27.61 9.93 -7.79
C GLU A 176 -26.55 9.40 -8.76
N VAL A 177 -26.88 8.37 -9.54
CA VAL A 177 -25.95 7.85 -10.56
C VAL A 177 -26.10 8.69 -11.82
N ASN A 178 -25.01 9.29 -12.29
CA ASN A 178 -25.01 10.05 -13.54
C ASN A 178 -25.07 9.12 -14.77
N GLU A 179 -25.22 9.69 -15.97
CA GLU A 179 -25.28 8.94 -17.24
C GLU A 179 -24.03 8.09 -17.53
N GLN A 180 -22.93 8.31 -16.80
CA GLN A 180 -21.66 7.59 -16.92
C GLN A 180 -21.51 6.46 -15.87
N GLY A 181 -22.54 6.20 -15.06
CA GLY A 181 -22.50 5.18 -14.01
C GLY A 181 -21.76 5.61 -12.75
N VAL A 182 -21.45 6.90 -12.59
CA VAL A 182 -20.74 7.44 -11.41
C VAL A 182 -21.75 7.97 -10.40
N ALA A 183 -21.62 7.52 -9.15
CA ALA A 183 -22.42 8.03 -8.03
C ALA A 183 -22.00 9.47 -7.68
N VAL A 184 -22.92 10.41 -7.86
CA VAL A 184 -22.75 11.83 -7.56
C VAL A 184 -23.38 12.12 -6.19
N ILE A 185 -22.53 12.59 -5.26
CA ILE A 185 -22.94 13.01 -3.92
C ILE A 185 -23.25 14.52 -3.97
N LYS A 186 -24.45 14.92 -3.56
CA LYS A 186 -24.85 16.33 -3.56
C LYS A 186 -24.05 17.12 -2.52
N LYS A 187 -23.73 18.38 -2.85
CA LYS A 187 -23.19 19.34 -1.88
C LYS A 187 -24.14 19.39 -0.67
N ASP A 188 -23.57 19.33 0.53
CA ASP A 188 -24.27 19.28 1.84
C ASP A 188 -24.84 17.91 2.29
N THR A 189 -24.55 16.81 1.59
CA THR A 189 -24.88 15.46 2.07
C THR A 189 -24.10 15.13 3.34
N LYS A 190 -24.80 14.72 4.42
CA LYS A 190 -24.19 14.28 5.66
C LYS A 190 -23.85 12.80 5.59
N ILE A 191 -22.59 12.50 5.84
CA ILE A 191 -22.06 11.14 5.92
C ILE A 191 -21.87 10.78 7.40
N GLY A 192 -22.58 9.74 7.84
CA GLY A 192 -22.43 9.14 9.16
C GLY A 192 -21.67 7.83 9.07
N PHE A 193 -20.69 7.65 9.96
CA PHE A 193 -19.96 6.39 10.09
C PHE A 193 -20.62 5.50 11.14
N TYR A 194 -20.59 4.19 10.92
CA TYR A 194 -21.06 3.23 11.89
C TYR A 194 -20.07 3.12 13.06
N MET A 195 -20.60 2.76 14.23
CA MET A 195 -19.80 2.46 15.41
C MET A 195 -20.20 1.09 15.95
N LEU A 196 -19.21 0.29 16.33
CA LEU A 196 -19.42 -0.98 17.03
C LEU A 196 -18.97 -0.86 18.47
N LYS A 197 -19.63 -1.60 19.35
CA LYS A 197 -19.12 -1.83 20.69
C LYS A 197 -17.98 -2.84 20.59
N SER A 198 -16.81 -2.49 21.09
CA SER A 198 -15.69 -3.42 21.21
C SER A 198 -16.05 -4.56 22.16
N THR A 199 -15.66 -5.78 21.78
CA THR A 199 -15.81 -6.98 22.62
C THR A 199 -14.84 -6.97 23.81
N VAL A 200 -13.79 -6.15 23.74
CA VAL A 200 -12.78 -5.96 24.79
C VAL A 200 -12.70 -4.49 25.22
N LYS A 201 -12.46 -4.24 26.50
CA LYS A 201 -12.23 -2.88 27.00
C LYS A 201 -10.88 -2.38 26.50
N LEU A 202 -10.88 -1.31 25.71
CA LEU A 202 -9.66 -0.76 25.12
C LEU A 202 -8.95 0.21 26.07
N ALA A 203 -7.61 0.19 26.02
CA ALA A 203 -6.78 1.14 26.75
C ALA A 203 -7.16 2.59 26.38
N GLY A 204 -7.30 3.44 27.40
CA GLY A 204 -7.78 4.81 27.23
C GLY A 204 -9.30 5.00 27.34
N THR A 205 -10.08 3.93 27.52
CA THR A 205 -11.52 4.04 27.76
C THR A 205 -11.82 4.33 29.24
N PRO A 206 -12.55 5.42 29.58
CA PRO A 206 -12.92 5.74 30.95
C PRO A 206 -13.65 4.60 31.67
N GLU A 207 -13.44 4.49 32.98
CA GLU A 207 -14.09 3.49 33.81
C GLU A 207 -15.62 3.68 33.81
N GLY A 208 -16.37 2.61 33.50
CA GLY A 208 -17.82 2.65 33.35
C GLY A 208 -18.34 3.03 31.95
N SER A 209 -17.46 3.30 30.97
CA SER A 209 -17.85 3.59 29.58
C SER A 209 -17.53 2.44 28.62
N GLU A 210 -18.32 2.33 27.55
CA GLU A 210 -18.13 1.33 26.50
C GLU A 210 -17.09 1.81 25.47
N SER A 211 -16.18 0.92 25.07
CA SER A 211 -15.20 1.22 24.02
C SER A 211 -15.88 1.12 22.65
N MET A 212 -16.21 2.26 22.05
CA MET A 212 -16.74 2.30 20.68
C MET A 212 -15.59 2.26 19.68
N VAL A 213 -15.74 1.47 18.61
CA VAL A 213 -14.73 1.29 17.57
C VAL A 213 -15.32 1.49 16.18
N LEU A 214 -14.48 2.00 15.27
CA LEU A 214 -14.84 2.14 13.87
C LEU A 214 -14.66 0.79 13.16
N PRO A 215 -15.72 0.19 12.56
CA PRO A 215 -15.59 -1.02 11.79
C PRO A 215 -14.97 -0.76 10.42
N LEU A 216 -13.91 -1.50 10.11
CA LEU A 216 -13.15 -1.44 8.88
C LEU A 216 -13.00 -2.84 8.29
N PHE A 217 -13.03 -2.94 6.96
CA PHE A 217 -12.98 -4.21 6.25
C PHE A 217 -11.86 -4.21 5.22
N THR A 218 -11.13 -5.32 5.14
CA THR A 218 -10.04 -5.51 4.17
C THR A 218 -10.53 -5.78 2.76
N ASP A 219 -11.77 -6.23 2.63
CA ASP A 219 -12.39 -6.70 1.39
C ASP A 219 -13.90 -6.88 1.57
N TRP A 220 -14.62 -7.04 0.46
CA TRP A 220 -16.08 -7.22 0.48
C TRP A 220 -16.55 -8.53 1.10
N THR A 221 -15.75 -9.60 1.02
CA THR A 221 -16.11 -10.88 1.65
C THR A 221 -16.17 -10.70 3.16
N SER A 222 -15.17 -10.02 3.73
CA SER A 222 -15.16 -9.65 5.16
C SER A 222 -16.33 -8.73 5.54
N LEU A 223 -16.72 -7.77 4.68
CA LEU A 223 -17.88 -6.90 4.94
C LEU A 223 -19.20 -7.68 4.93
N ARG A 224 -19.36 -8.65 4.03
CA ARG A 224 -20.57 -9.49 3.92
C ARG A 224 -20.83 -10.36 5.13
N ASN A 225 -19.79 -10.64 5.93
CA ASN A 225 -19.95 -11.34 7.21
C ASN A 225 -20.72 -10.50 8.26
N TRP A 226 -20.94 -9.21 8.02
CA TRP A 226 -21.77 -8.38 8.89
C TRP A 226 -23.25 -8.62 8.65
N GLU A 227 -23.79 -9.61 9.37
CA GLU A 227 -25.23 -9.89 9.37
C GLU A 227 -26.06 -8.72 9.89
N GLY A 228 -27.14 -8.38 9.17
CA GLY A 228 -28.10 -7.36 9.60
C GLY A 228 -27.66 -5.91 9.37
N LEU A 229 -26.56 -5.68 8.64
CA LEU A 229 -26.16 -4.35 8.18
C LEU A 229 -27.18 -3.76 7.20
N ALA A 230 -27.75 -4.59 6.32
CA ALA A 230 -28.90 -4.25 5.49
C ALA A 230 -30.17 -4.73 6.18
N LYS A 231 -31.04 -3.81 6.59
CA LYS A 231 -32.40 -4.14 7.04
C LYS A 231 -33.38 -3.67 5.97
N ASN A 232 -34.38 -4.49 5.64
CA ASN A 232 -35.53 -4.10 4.82
C ASN A 232 -35.22 -3.58 3.41
N GLY A 233 -34.21 -4.14 2.72
CA GLY A 233 -33.92 -3.83 1.32
C GLY A 233 -33.19 -2.51 1.08
N GLU A 234 -32.69 -1.84 2.13
CA GLU A 234 -31.85 -0.65 1.98
C GLU A 234 -30.48 -0.98 1.37
N ARG A 235 -30.06 -0.19 0.37
CA ARG A 235 -28.70 -0.25 -0.18
C ARG A 235 -27.72 0.30 0.85
N ILE A 236 -26.72 -0.49 1.21
CA ILE A 236 -25.63 -0.03 2.07
C ILE A 236 -24.65 0.76 1.21
N HIS A 237 -24.40 2.00 1.59
CA HIS A 237 -23.32 2.79 1.02
C HIS A 237 -22.01 2.45 1.74
N THR A 238 -20.92 2.36 0.98
CA THR A 238 -19.59 2.14 1.53
C THR A 238 -18.66 3.27 1.10
N GLN A 239 -17.64 3.51 1.91
CA GLN A 239 -16.54 4.40 1.59
C GLN A 239 -15.23 3.65 1.70
N VAL A 240 -14.32 3.93 0.77
CA VAL A 240 -12.94 3.47 0.84
C VAL A 240 -12.11 4.57 1.52
N LEU A 241 -11.45 4.23 2.62
CA LEU A 241 -10.61 5.14 3.39
C LEU A 241 -9.19 4.61 3.48
N THR A 242 -8.20 5.48 3.36
CA THR A 242 -6.82 5.12 3.72
C THR A 242 -6.67 5.04 5.24
N PHE A 243 -5.62 4.40 5.71
CA PHE A 243 -5.24 4.46 7.13
C PHE A 243 -5.11 5.90 7.65
N GLN A 244 -4.56 6.79 6.82
CA GLN A 244 -4.33 8.19 7.17
C GLN A 244 -5.67 8.92 7.39
N ASP A 245 -6.67 8.69 6.53
CA ASP A 245 -8.02 9.23 6.68
C ASP A 245 -8.69 8.73 7.97
N VAL A 246 -8.59 7.43 8.20
CA VAL A 246 -9.10 6.77 9.41
C VAL A 246 -8.48 7.40 10.66
N TYR A 247 -7.15 7.49 10.72
CA TYR A 247 -6.45 8.04 11.87
C TYR A 247 -6.82 9.51 12.13
N ALA A 248 -6.90 10.33 11.07
CA ALA A 248 -7.34 11.72 11.17
C ALA A 248 -8.77 11.83 11.73
N MET A 249 -9.67 10.94 11.31
CA MET A 249 -11.05 10.89 11.81
C MET A 249 -11.12 10.55 13.31
N LEU A 250 -10.34 9.56 13.76
CA LEU A 250 -10.26 9.17 15.17
C LEU A 250 -9.80 10.33 16.06
N LYS A 251 -8.80 11.10 15.61
CA LYS A 251 -8.25 12.24 16.35
C LYS A 251 -9.18 13.45 16.42
N ARG A 252 -10.01 13.69 15.40
CA ARG A 252 -10.95 14.82 15.37
C ARG A 252 -12.24 14.55 16.14
N GLY A 253 -12.72 13.31 16.14
CA GLY A 253 -14.06 12.99 16.62
C GLY A 253 -14.17 12.66 18.11
N GLY A 254 -13.11 12.12 18.74
CA GLY A 254 -13.14 11.65 20.14
C GLY A 254 -14.17 10.55 20.46
N ALA A 255 -14.99 10.15 19.48
CA ALA A 255 -16.09 9.21 19.62
C ALA A 255 -15.65 7.74 19.60
N TYR A 256 -14.42 7.48 19.13
CA TYR A 256 -13.88 6.14 18.93
C TYR A 256 -12.66 5.91 19.81
N ALA A 257 -12.64 4.77 20.51
CA ALA A 257 -11.50 4.28 21.28
C ALA A 257 -10.49 3.52 20.41
N GLY A 258 -10.81 3.24 19.15
CA GLY A 258 -9.95 2.52 18.20
C GLY A 258 -10.67 2.11 16.93
N ILE A 259 -10.06 1.19 16.19
CA ILE A 259 -10.62 0.55 15.00
C ILE A 259 -10.81 -0.95 15.23
N ALA A 260 -11.80 -1.53 14.57
CA ALA A 260 -11.95 -2.96 14.45
C ALA A 260 -11.83 -3.36 12.98
N ILE A 261 -10.78 -4.11 12.65
CA ILE A 261 -10.51 -4.64 11.31
C ILE A 261 -11.13 -6.04 11.24
N ASN A 262 -12.00 -6.24 10.24
CA ASN A 262 -12.77 -7.46 10.03
C ASN A 262 -13.47 -7.98 11.31
N PRO A 263 -14.30 -7.15 11.97
CA PRO A 263 -14.88 -7.47 13.28
C PRO A 263 -15.76 -8.73 13.32
N PHE A 264 -16.23 -9.20 12.17
CA PHE A 264 -17.12 -10.36 12.04
C PHE A 264 -16.42 -11.60 11.45
N ASN A 265 -15.10 -11.55 11.25
CA ASN A 265 -14.35 -12.74 10.87
C ASN A 265 -14.09 -13.64 12.09
N LYS A 266 -13.68 -14.89 11.86
CA LYS A 266 -13.36 -15.87 12.92
C LYS A 266 -12.40 -15.29 13.97
N ILE A 267 -11.42 -14.50 13.52
CA ILE A 267 -10.44 -13.81 14.36
C ILE A 267 -10.62 -12.30 14.16
N PRO A 268 -11.37 -11.62 15.04
CA PRO A 268 -11.53 -10.17 14.95
C PRO A 268 -10.26 -9.46 15.41
N CYS A 269 -9.85 -8.42 14.70
CA CYS A 269 -8.71 -7.58 15.05
C CYS A 269 -9.19 -6.23 15.55
N THR A 270 -8.84 -5.86 16.79
CA THR A 270 -9.17 -4.54 17.34
C THR A 270 -7.90 -3.81 17.74
N LEU A 271 -7.68 -2.63 17.17
CA LEU A 271 -6.50 -1.81 17.41
C LEU A 271 -6.92 -0.52 18.15
N PRO A 272 -6.48 -0.33 19.40
CA PRO A 272 -6.83 0.85 20.19
C PRO A 272 -6.07 2.09 19.69
N VAL A 273 -6.59 3.29 19.91
CA VAL A 273 -5.94 4.55 19.49
C VAL A 273 -4.47 4.64 19.94
N PRO A 274 -4.09 4.29 21.20
CA PRO A 274 -2.68 4.27 21.60
C PRO A 274 -1.78 3.39 20.73
N TYR A 275 -2.29 2.29 20.17
CA TYR A 275 -1.53 1.45 19.23
C TYR A 275 -1.39 2.12 17.86
N LEU A 276 -2.42 2.84 17.41
CA LEU A 276 -2.32 3.63 16.17
C LEU A 276 -1.35 4.80 16.34
N ASP A 277 -1.29 5.39 17.54
CA ASP A 277 -0.34 6.44 17.90
C ASP A 277 1.10 5.93 17.81
N THR A 278 1.38 4.69 18.24
CA THR A 278 2.72 4.11 18.09
C THR A 278 3.09 3.88 16.63
N ILE A 279 2.15 3.39 15.79
CA ILE A 279 2.37 3.24 14.34
C ILE A 279 2.74 4.60 13.73
N THR A 280 1.92 5.62 13.96
CA THR A 280 2.15 6.95 13.39
C THR A 280 3.39 7.62 13.96
N GLY A 281 3.80 7.30 15.18
CA GLY A 281 5.03 7.80 15.78
C GLY A 281 6.31 7.14 15.25
N THR A 282 6.23 6.07 14.45
CA THR A 282 7.43 5.41 13.94
C THR A 282 8.18 6.27 12.92
N PRO A 283 9.53 6.23 12.88
CA PRO A 283 10.32 6.95 11.87
C PRO A 283 9.97 6.57 10.44
N GLY A 284 9.71 5.28 10.19
CA GLY A 284 9.31 4.77 8.87
C GLY A 284 7.98 5.36 8.40
N TYR A 285 6.97 5.37 9.28
CA TYR A 285 5.69 6.00 8.97
C TYR A 285 5.85 7.50 8.70
N GLN A 286 6.59 8.22 9.54
CA GLN A 286 6.78 9.66 9.37
C GLN A 286 7.52 10.02 8.08
N ALA A 287 8.50 9.20 7.67
CA ALA A 287 9.22 9.40 6.42
C ALA A 287 8.31 9.22 5.19
N GLU A 288 7.36 8.28 5.26
CA GLU A 288 6.50 7.94 4.12
C GLU A 288 5.19 8.74 4.08
N PHE A 289 4.47 8.79 5.21
CA PHE A 289 3.11 9.31 5.36
C PHE A 289 2.99 10.44 6.38
N GLY A 290 4.06 10.75 7.13
CA GLY A 290 4.07 11.92 7.99
C GLY A 290 3.69 13.16 7.19
N PRO A 291 3.20 14.24 7.84
CA PRO A 291 3.10 15.51 7.17
C PRO A 291 4.50 15.82 6.64
N LYS A 292 4.69 15.59 5.33
CA LYS A 292 5.67 16.30 4.55
C LYS A 292 5.20 17.73 4.73
N ASN A 293 5.75 18.42 5.72
CA ASN A 293 5.29 19.75 6.06
C ASN A 293 5.08 20.44 4.73
N PRO A 294 3.87 20.95 4.39
CA PRO A 294 3.84 22.01 3.42
C PRO A 294 4.84 22.97 3.99
N ALA A 295 5.92 23.16 3.25
CA ALA A 295 6.96 24.04 3.68
C ALA A 295 6.25 25.30 4.17
N PRO A 296 6.51 25.78 5.41
CA PRO A 296 5.96 27.04 5.84
C PRO A 296 6.21 28.02 4.69
N GLU A 297 5.16 28.72 4.24
CA GLU A 297 5.16 29.55 3.03
C GLU A 297 6.55 30.19 2.83
N GLY A 298 7.30 29.67 1.85
CA GLY A 298 8.69 30.08 1.60
C GLY A 298 9.81 29.04 1.78
N GLN A 299 9.56 27.73 1.91
CA GLN A 299 10.64 26.72 1.88
C GLN A 299 10.44 25.59 0.84
N ALA A 300 10.47 25.94 -0.44
CA ALA A 300 10.91 25.09 -1.55
C ALA A 300 10.62 23.57 -1.56
N ASN A 301 9.94 23.11 -2.62
CA ASN A 301 9.85 21.68 -2.98
C ASN A 301 11.22 21.02 -3.27
N VAL A 302 12.28 21.83 -3.25
CA VAL A 302 13.67 21.45 -3.46
C VAL A 302 14.44 21.69 -2.16
N GLN A 303 14.93 20.59 -1.57
CA GLN A 303 15.73 20.62 -0.35
C GLN A 303 17.21 20.41 -0.69
N GLU A 304 18.08 21.26 -0.13
CA GLU A 304 19.53 21.10 -0.29
C GLU A 304 20.00 19.95 0.62
N GLN A 305 20.43 18.85 0.02
CA GLN A 305 21.00 17.72 0.74
C GLN A 305 22.50 17.60 0.44
N LYS A 306 23.33 17.64 1.50
CA LYS A 306 24.76 17.34 1.37
C LYS A 306 24.96 15.83 1.32
N ILE A 307 25.52 15.35 0.21
CA ILE A 307 25.89 13.93 0.03
C ILE A 307 26.96 13.57 1.08
N LYS A 308 26.77 12.46 1.78
CA LYS A 308 27.73 11.99 2.79
C LYS A 308 28.94 11.37 2.09
N ALA A 309 30.14 11.71 2.56
CA ALA A 309 31.38 11.13 2.03
C ALA A 309 31.36 9.60 2.12
N GLY A 310 31.67 8.92 1.01
CA GLY A 310 31.71 7.44 0.93
C GLY A 310 30.48 6.77 0.31
N GLN A 311 29.39 7.50 0.02
CA GLN A 311 28.25 6.94 -0.73
C GLN A 311 28.63 6.68 -2.19
N LYS A 312 28.42 5.45 -2.65
CA LYS A 312 28.59 5.07 -4.06
C LYS A 312 27.29 5.33 -4.82
N ILE A 313 27.39 6.20 -5.82
CA ILE A 313 26.29 6.53 -6.72
C ILE A 313 26.67 6.09 -8.14
N LEU A 314 25.72 5.50 -8.85
CA LEU A 314 25.86 5.18 -10.27
C LEU A 314 25.08 6.21 -11.07
N LEU A 315 25.72 6.77 -12.10
CA LEU A 315 25.12 7.73 -13.03
C LEU A 315 24.95 7.03 -14.37
N GLY A 316 23.74 7.11 -14.92
CA GLY A 316 23.37 6.42 -16.15
C GLY A 316 22.58 7.32 -17.10
N VAL A 317 22.57 6.93 -18.37
CA VAL A 317 21.71 7.55 -19.38
C VAL A 317 20.26 7.15 -19.10
N PRO A 318 19.31 8.10 -19.06
CA PRO A 318 17.90 7.78 -18.92
C PRO A 318 17.43 6.87 -20.05
N LYS A 319 16.73 5.79 -19.70
CA LYS A 319 16.13 4.85 -20.66
C LYS A 319 15.19 5.60 -21.61
N VAL A 320 15.17 5.21 -22.88
CA VAL A 320 14.18 5.73 -23.85
C VAL A 320 12.80 5.17 -23.50
N CYS A 321 11.88 6.04 -23.09
CA CYS A 321 10.48 5.73 -22.80
C CYS A 321 9.62 7.01 -22.87
N GLU A 322 8.31 6.84 -22.97
CA GLU A 322 7.34 7.95 -23.09
C GLU A 322 7.48 8.98 -21.95
N GLU A 323 7.68 8.53 -20.71
CA GLU A 323 7.93 9.41 -19.56
C GLU A 323 9.19 10.27 -19.75
N ASN A 324 10.32 9.63 -20.08
CA ASN A 324 11.59 10.34 -20.20
C ASN A 324 11.61 11.26 -21.42
N ASP A 325 10.92 10.90 -22.49
CA ASP A 325 10.77 11.74 -23.67
C ASP A 325 9.93 12.99 -23.36
N ALA A 326 8.84 12.84 -22.60
CA ALA A 326 8.02 13.97 -22.14
C ALA A 326 8.78 14.90 -21.19
N ILE A 327 9.55 14.32 -20.25
CA ILE A 327 10.42 15.08 -19.33
C ILE A 327 11.50 15.85 -20.11
N ARG A 328 12.17 15.18 -21.06
CA ARG A 328 13.17 15.82 -21.93
C ARG A 328 12.57 16.99 -22.69
N GLN A 329 11.38 16.82 -23.27
CA GLN A 329 10.70 17.91 -23.97
C GLN A 329 10.43 19.12 -23.07
N LYS A 330 9.91 18.89 -21.85
CA LYS A 330 9.66 19.97 -20.89
C LYS A 330 10.93 20.70 -20.48
N LEU A 331 12.02 19.98 -20.25
CA LEU A 331 13.31 20.58 -19.95
C LEU A 331 13.84 21.43 -21.10
N VAL A 332 13.65 21.02 -22.36
CA VAL A 332 13.99 21.85 -23.53
C VAL A 332 13.16 23.13 -23.56
N GLU A 333 11.84 23.02 -23.43
CA GLU A 333 10.91 24.17 -23.41
C GLU A 333 11.29 25.16 -22.29
N TYR A 334 11.64 24.64 -21.12
CA TYR A 334 12.06 25.43 -19.97
C TYR A 334 13.39 26.16 -20.23
N GLY A 335 14.40 25.46 -20.75
CA GLY A 335 15.68 26.06 -21.11
C GLY A 335 15.56 27.16 -22.16
N GLN A 336 14.71 26.97 -23.17
CA GLN A 336 14.47 27.96 -24.23
C GLN A 336 13.75 29.22 -23.73
N SER A 337 12.91 29.09 -22.70
CA SER A 337 12.12 30.20 -22.15
C SER A 337 12.88 31.04 -21.10
N HIS A 338 14.02 30.55 -20.59
CA HIS A 338 14.79 31.18 -19.53
C HIS A 338 16.23 31.45 -19.99
N GLN A 339 16.56 32.73 -20.25
CA GLN A 339 17.85 33.13 -20.84
C GLN A 339 19.05 32.95 -19.92
N GLU A 340 18.80 32.86 -18.63
CA GLU A 340 19.72 32.69 -17.51
C GLU A 340 20.18 31.24 -17.33
N ILE A 341 19.53 30.28 -17.99
CA ILE A 341 19.98 28.88 -18.01
C ILE A 341 20.91 28.71 -19.21
N HIS A 342 22.17 28.36 -18.96
CA HIS A 342 23.16 28.10 -19.99
C HIS A 342 23.05 26.69 -20.54
N SER A 343 22.78 25.70 -19.68
CA SER A 343 22.54 24.33 -20.11
C SER A 343 21.72 23.53 -19.10
N ILE A 344 21.07 22.48 -19.59
CA ILE A 344 20.33 21.49 -18.82
C ILE A 344 20.77 20.11 -19.27
N SER A 345 21.21 19.28 -18.32
CA SER A 345 21.46 17.85 -18.55
C SER A 345 20.49 17.00 -17.75
N PHE A 346 20.16 15.81 -18.26
CA PHE A 346 19.21 14.90 -17.66
C PHE A 346 19.79 13.49 -17.59
N LEU A 347 19.85 12.94 -16.38
CA LEU A 347 20.51 11.67 -16.05
C LEU A 347 19.61 10.82 -15.15
N THR A 348 19.95 9.54 -15.06
CA THR A 348 19.44 8.64 -14.04
C THR A 348 20.51 8.42 -12.97
N LYS A 349 20.14 8.61 -11.71
CA LYS A 349 20.97 8.32 -10.54
C LYS A 349 20.46 7.07 -9.85
N ILE A 350 21.36 6.13 -9.56
CA ILE A 350 21.06 4.93 -8.79
C ILE A 350 21.93 4.92 -7.54
N GLU A 351 21.29 4.81 -6.38
CA GLU A 351 21.98 4.62 -5.12
C GLU A 351 22.34 3.14 -4.95
N GLU A 352 23.63 2.80 -4.85
CA GLU A 352 24.08 1.42 -4.99
C GLU A 352 23.60 0.52 -3.85
N GLU A 353 23.48 1.08 -2.63
CA GLU A 353 23.06 0.36 -1.43
C GLU A 353 21.55 0.05 -1.42
N THR A 354 20.73 1.04 -1.77
CA THR A 354 19.25 0.95 -1.68
C THR A 354 18.59 0.55 -2.99
N LYS A 355 19.35 0.57 -4.10
CA LYS A 355 18.86 0.42 -5.48
C LYS A 355 17.77 1.43 -5.87
N VAL A 356 17.62 2.51 -5.09
CA VAL A 356 16.66 3.58 -5.41
C VAL A 356 17.14 4.31 -6.66
N VAL A 357 16.25 4.40 -7.64
CA VAL A 357 16.46 5.09 -8.91
C VAL A 357 15.80 6.47 -8.83
N ARG A 358 16.51 7.49 -9.32
CA ARG A 358 16.08 8.89 -9.30
C ARG A 358 16.40 9.56 -10.63
N HIS A 359 15.54 10.48 -11.04
CA HIS A 359 15.81 11.43 -12.10
C HIS A 359 16.77 12.50 -11.56
N LEU A 360 17.80 12.86 -12.32
CA LEU A 360 18.77 13.89 -11.95
C LEU A 360 18.83 14.95 -13.06
N VAL A 361 18.48 16.18 -12.71
CA VAL A 361 18.55 17.36 -13.59
C VAL A 361 19.75 18.20 -13.18
N VAL A 362 20.68 18.42 -14.12
CA VAL A 362 21.87 19.25 -13.89
C VAL A 362 21.69 20.58 -14.60
N LEU A 363 21.73 21.68 -13.84
CA LEU A 363 21.54 23.03 -14.35
C LEU A 363 22.86 23.79 -14.37
N GLU A 364 23.08 24.57 -15.43
CA GLU A 364 24.20 25.51 -15.53
C GLU A 364 23.67 26.94 -15.59
N PHE A 365 24.20 27.79 -14.71
CA PHE A 365 23.88 29.21 -14.59
C PHE A 365 25.17 30.05 -14.76
N PRO A 366 25.07 31.37 -14.98
CA PRO A 366 26.19 32.30 -14.87
C PRO A 366 26.91 32.20 -13.52
N GLN A 367 28.22 32.46 -13.49
CA GLN A 367 29.05 32.35 -12.27
C GLN A 367 28.54 33.17 -11.07
N ASP A 368 27.92 34.32 -11.33
CA ASP A 368 27.43 35.23 -10.29
C ASP A 368 25.90 35.14 -10.06
N TYR A 369 25.25 34.10 -10.57
CA TYR A 369 23.82 33.92 -10.40
C TYR A 369 23.47 33.60 -8.93
N ALA A 370 22.42 34.21 -8.39
CA ALA A 370 22.11 34.08 -6.98
C ALA A 370 21.52 32.70 -6.66
N LYS A 371 21.96 32.08 -5.56
CA LYS A 371 21.50 30.74 -5.15
C LYS A 371 20.00 30.65 -4.90
N ASP A 372 19.40 31.71 -4.35
CA ASP A 372 17.96 31.77 -4.09
C ASP A 372 17.17 31.76 -5.41
N ASP A 373 17.68 32.41 -6.45
CA ASP A 373 17.07 32.42 -7.78
C ASP A 373 17.24 31.06 -8.50
N MET A 374 18.39 30.39 -8.32
CA MET A 374 18.59 29.01 -8.82
C MET A 374 17.53 28.05 -8.25
N LYS A 375 17.21 28.20 -6.96
CA LYS A 375 16.21 27.38 -6.28
C LYS A 375 14.81 27.58 -6.87
N GLY A 376 14.48 28.83 -7.19
CA GLY A 376 13.24 29.17 -7.90
C GLY A 376 13.09 28.40 -9.21
N HIS A 377 14.17 28.28 -9.99
CA HIS A 377 14.14 27.49 -11.21
C HIS A 377 13.95 26.00 -10.96
N MET A 378 14.63 25.43 -9.97
CA MET A 378 14.46 24.01 -9.64
C MET A 378 13.03 23.70 -9.19
N GLU A 379 12.40 24.61 -8.44
CA GLU A 379 11.00 24.46 -8.03
C GLU A 379 10.03 24.55 -9.20
N ALA A 380 10.22 25.50 -10.10
CA ALA A 380 9.38 25.65 -11.29
C ALA A 380 9.50 24.41 -12.21
N ILE A 381 10.73 23.94 -12.46
CA ILE A 381 10.97 22.69 -13.19
C ILE A 381 10.29 21.52 -12.47
N TYR A 382 10.41 21.42 -11.15
CA TYR A 382 9.78 20.34 -10.39
C TYR A 382 8.25 20.31 -10.58
N GLN A 383 7.59 21.48 -10.56
CA GLN A 383 6.13 21.56 -10.76
C GLN A 383 5.71 21.08 -12.14
N GLU A 384 6.53 21.30 -13.17
CA GLU A 384 6.26 20.82 -14.53
C GLU A 384 6.56 19.33 -14.73
N LEU A 385 7.61 18.81 -14.07
CA LEU A 385 8.04 17.43 -14.26
C LEU A 385 7.32 16.43 -13.34
N ASN A 386 6.93 16.83 -12.14
CA ASN A 386 6.31 15.94 -11.15
C ASN A 386 5.04 15.23 -11.67
N PRO A 387 4.15 15.86 -12.46
CA PRO A 387 3.01 15.16 -13.07
C PRO A 387 3.39 14.14 -14.14
N LEU A 388 4.61 14.18 -14.69
CA LEU A 388 5.08 13.28 -15.75
C LEU A 388 5.87 12.08 -15.19
N ALA A 389 6.44 12.24 -13.99
CA ALA A 389 7.31 11.26 -13.35
C ALA A 389 6.52 10.14 -12.65
N HIS A 390 6.26 9.03 -13.34
CA HIS A 390 5.40 7.94 -12.88
C HIS A 390 6.15 6.65 -12.54
N GLU A 391 7.19 6.30 -13.32
CA GLU A 391 8.09 5.15 -13.11
C GLU A 391 9.19 5.52 -12.10
N ILE A 392 9.76 6.73 -12.21
CA ILE A 392 10.75 7.26 -11.28
C ILE A 392 10.20 8.54 -10.65
N THR A 393 9.54 8.40 -9.50
CA THR A 393 8.80 9.50 -8.86
C THR A 393 9.68 10.50 -8.10
N GLN A 394 11.00 10.33 -8.13
CA GLN A 394 11.96 11.17 -7.40
C GLN A 394 12.84 11.94 -8.37
N ILE A 395 12.87 13.27 -8.25
CA ILE A 395 13.66 14.18 -9.07
C ILE A 395 14.65 14.90 -8.15
N GLU A 396 15.94 14.82 -8.50
CA GLU A 396 17.03 15.53 -7.86
C GLU A 396 17.63 16.58 -8.79
N TYR A 397 18.29 17.57 -8.19
CA TYR A 397 18.96 18.65 -8.92
C TYR A 397 20.44 18.72 -8.54
N ALA A 398 21.28 19.04 -9.52
CA ALA A 398 22.67 19.42 -9.30
C ALA A 398 23.00 20.70 -10.10
N ILE A 399 23.99 21.46 -9.62
CA ILE A 399 24.55 22.58 -10.37
C ILE A 399 25.84 22.10 -11.03
N LYS A 400 25.97 22.33 -12.34
CA LYS A 400 27.18 22.00 -13.11
C LYS A 400 28.41 22.65 -12.45
N GLY A 401 29.52 21.91 -12.35
CA GLY A 401 30.74 22.34 -11.66
C GLY A 401 30.76 22.06 -10.15
N SER A 402 29.62 21.66 -9.54
CA SER A 402 29.57 21.38 -8.09
C SER A 402 30.10 19.99 -7.73
N ILE A 403 29.97 19.03 -8.65
CA ILE A 403 30.41 17.64 -8.47
C ILE A 403 31.12 17.21 -9.76
N PRO A 404 32.46 17.21 -9.79
CA PRO A 404 33.23 16.92 -11.02
C PRO A 404 32.85 15.59 -11.69
N ALA A 405 32.54 14.56 -10.89
CA ALA A 405 32.14 13.25 -11.41
C ALA A 405 30.83 13.28 -12.23
N ILE A 406 29.90 14.18 -11.92
CA ILE A 406 28.67 14.35 -12.71
C ILE A 406 29.03 15.01 -14.05
N ASP A 407 29.83 16.08 -14.00
CA ASP A 407 30.23 16.81 -15.20
C ASP A 407 31.03 15.91 -16.16
N ASP A 408 31.93 15.08 -15.63
CA ASP A 408 32.71 14.11 -16.42
C ASP A 408 31.81 13.13 -17.17
N VAL A 409 30.78 12.59 -16.50
CA VAL A 409 29.82 11.65 -17.10
C VAL A 409 28.95 12.34 -18.15
N VAL A 410 28.47 13.56 -17.87
CA VAL A 410 27.71 14.36 -18.85
C VAL A 410 28.56 14.64 -20.09
N ASN A 411 29.84 15.01 -19.92
CA ASN A 411 30.75 15.26 -21.04
C ASN A 411 31.03 13.99 -21.86
N GLN A 412 31.16 12.83 -21.20
CA GLN A 412 31.38 11.54 -21.88
C GLN A 412 30.16 11.09 -22.70
N HIS A 413 28.94 11.45 -22.27
CA HIS A 413 27.69 11.05 -22.91
C HIS A 413 26.87 12.26 -23.38
N GLN A 414 27.54 13.28 -23.88
CA GLN A 414 26.94 14.59 -24.17
C GLN A 414 25.72 14.49 -25.10
N GLU A 415 25.79 13.69 -26.16
CA GLU A 415 24.68 13.53 -27.12
C GLU A 415 23.40 12.94 -26.50
N GLN A 416 23.51 12.25 -25.37
CA GLN A 416 22.41 11.54 -24.73
C GLN A 416 21.93 12.23 -23.45
N MET A 417 22.81 12.95 -22.76
CA MET A 417 22.55 13.56 -21.46
C MET A 417 22.36 15.08 -21.51
N LEU A 418 22.98 15.78 -22.47
CA LEU A 418 22.79 17.22 -22.63
C LEU A 418 21.47 17.46 -23.39
N ILE A 419 20.50 18.05 -22.70
CA ILE A 419 19.14 18.26 -23.23
C ILE A 419 19.00 19.62 -23.88
N TYR A 420 19.61 20.63 -23.25
CA TYR A 420 19.57 22.00 -23.71
C TYR A 420 20.93 22.65 -23.47
N THR A 421 21.37 23.44 -24.43
CA THR A 421 22.50 24.37 -24.28
C THR A 421 22.18 25.63 -25.07
N LYS A 422 22.53 26.77 -24.49
CA LYS A 422 22.40 28.08 -25.12
C LYS A 422 23.50 28.34 -26.15
#